data_AF-A0A916KND8-F1
#
_entry.id   AF-A0A916KND8-F1
#
_cell.length_a   1.000
_cell.length_b   1.000
_cell.length_c   1.000
_cell.angle_alpha   90.00
_cell.angle_beta   90.00
_cell.angle_gamma   90.00
#
_symmetry.space_group_name_H-M   'P 1'
#
loop_
_entity.id
_entity.type
_entity.pdbx_description
1 polymer ?
#
loop_
_entity_poly.entity_id
_entity_poly.type
_entity_poly.pdbx_seq_one_letter_code
_entity_poly.pdbx_strand_id
1 'polypeptide(L)'
;MPNFHHTISRRNFMKGLGILGTGLGTAAATAPVFHDLDDIISSPKAEWKRPWWVKYREADNPTTEIDWSLMNRWDARQTAQAPGIQAKYLGADEIKKRYANVLTNKVKAITNDTPGQTLRDYALSSGAGYFMNLPYVTTFMGPQKVATPQSLSVPVWQGTPEENSRMLRSAVIFYGGGQVGFGVIDQKIKDKLVFTNHKGAANSIGFVENFPPPPALGKSYLFEDVEQGYEGATTFVLPSNKQLYEFCFTVPMSKDMFRTANESQIMYSANLSRYRLFGNIQNCIQEFIRSLGYTCYGYASPFSGMMPAIASAQLTGITEGNRNNGFCTSPEYGPILGVFSLVTDMPLEPTNPIDAGIWRFCQTCTKCADACPVNAIPKDHEPSWELPTVYGKPDITHSPGRKQYWTNALDCWLFLTEYNGCGACMATCTFNTNNAPIHELVRTTLATTPLLNSFLWQADKFFGYGLTEDKEAWWDLSMPVYGFDSAATSSQGGYNK
;
A
#
# COMPACT_ATOMS: atom_id res chain seq x y z
N MET A 1 -7.33 8.25 36.88
CA MET A 1 -5.85 8.24 36.89
C MET A 1 -5.37 7.75 38.25
N PRO A 2 -4.20 7.10 38.37
CA PRO A 2 -3.68 6.02 37.53
C PRO A 2 -3.06 4.89 38.38
N ASN A 3 -3.01 3.65 37.88
CA ASN A 3 -2.04 2.64 38.34
C ASN A 3 -1.94 1.50 37.31
N PHE A 4 -1.27 1.78 36.18
CA PHE A 4 -0.70 0.75 35.32
C PHE A 4 0.73 1.14 34.96
N HIS A 5 1.61 1.10 35.97
CA HIS A 5 3.06 1.04 35.76
C HIS A 5 3.52 -0.40 35.95
N HIS A 6 3.42 -1.22 34.90
CA HIS A 6 4.32 -2.35 34.72
C HIS A 6 5.11 -2.15 33.45
N THR A 7 5.97 -1.13 33.47
CA THR A 7 6.98 -0.91 32.44
C THR A 7 8.22 -1.73 32.80
N ILE A 8 8.56 -2.71 31.97
CA ILE A 8 9.96 -3.10 31.82
C ILE A 8 10.70 -1.80 31.46
N SER A 9 11.51 -1.28 32.39
CA SER A 9 12.28 -0.06 32.13
C SER A 9 13.16 -0.27 30.89
N ARG A 10 13.47 0.81 30.13
CA ARG A 10 14.42 0.75 29.01
C ARG A 10 15.70 -0.01 29.39
N ARG A 11 16.18 0.17 30.63
CA ARG A 11 17.33 -0.56 31.19
C ARG A 11 17.09 -2.08 31.27
N ASN A 12 15.92 -2.52 31.72
CA ASN A 12 15.58 -3.94 31.81
C ASN A 12 15.35 -4.57 30.43
N PHE A 13 14.79 -3.82 29.47
CA PHE A 13 14.68 -4.26 28.08
C PHE A 13 16.06 -4.45 27.45
N MET A 14 16.97 -3.47 27.64
CA MET A 14 18.36 -3.57 27.17
C MET A 14 19.16 -4.70 27.87
N LYS A 15 18.85 -5.03 29.12
CA LYS A 15 19.39 -6.22 29.79
C LYS A 15 18.85 -7.53 29.19
N GLY A 16 17.56 -7.59 28.85
CA GLY A 16 16.95 -8.74 28.18
C GLY A 16 17.50 -9.01 26.78
N LEU A 17 17.90 -7.94 26.07
CA LEU A 17 18.64 -8.04 24.80
C LEU A 17 20.11 -8.44 24.96
N GLY A 18 20.60 -8.66 26.19
CA GLY A 18 22.01 -8.98 26.46
C GLY A 18 22.98 -7.81 26.32
N ILE A 19 22.49 -6.58 26.10
CA ILE A 19 23.34 -5.42 25.79
C ILE A 19 23.95 -4.78 27.06
N LEU A 20 23.43 -5.05 28.26
CA LEU A 20 23.84 -4.35 29.49
C LEU A 20 24.19 -5.25 30.70
N GLY A 21 24.61 -6.50 30.52
CA GLY A 21 24.98 -7.31 31.69
C GLY A 21 25.74 -8.59 31.41
N THR A 22 27.05 -8.47 31.19
CA THR A 22 28.15 -9.14 31.93
C THR A 22 29.45 -9.03 31.12
N GLY A 23 30.47 -8.37 31.68
CA GLY A 23 31.86 -8.47 31.21
C GLY A 23 32.28 -7.52 30.10
N LEU A 24 32.92 -6.41 30.47
CA LEU A 24 34.01 -5.83 29.68
C LEU A 24 35.14 -6.88 29.63
N GLY A 25 35.06 -7.78 28.66
CA GLY A 25 36.03 -8.87 28.48
C GLY A 25 35.41 -10.05 27.76
N THR A 26 35.83 -10.29 26.52
CA THR A 26 35.59 -11.50 25.69
C THR A 26 34.27 -11.64 24.90
N ALA A 27 33.50 -10.57 24.67
CA ALA A 27 32.41 -10.55 23.66
C ALA A 27 32.53 -9.39 22.64
N ALA A 28 33.75 -8.91 22.39
CA ALA A 28 34.02 -7.88 21.38
C ALA A 28 34.15 -8.43 19.94
N ALA A 29 33.57 -9.61 19.64
CA ALA A 29 33.78 -10.28 18.34
C ALA A 29 32.56 -10.27 17.39
N THR A 30 31.40 -9.75 17.78
CA THR A 30 30.23 -9.66 16.86
C THR A 30 29.34 -8.43 17.06
N ALA A 31 29.85 -7.36 17.69
CA ALA A 31 29.22 -6.05 17.51
C ALA A 31 29.45 -5.64 16.05
N PRO A 32 28.41 -5.26 15.27
CA PRO A 32 28.63 -4.79 13.91
C PRO A 32 29.52 -3.56 14.00
N VAL A 33 30.75 -3.71 13.52
CA VAL A 33 31.66 -2.61 13.28
C VAL A 33 30.95 -1.74 12.25
N PHE A 34 30.64 -0.50 12.62
CA PHE A 34 30.07 0.49 11.72
C PHE A 34 31.14 0.89 10.70
N HIS A 35 31.22 0.12 9.62
CA HIS A 35 31.88 0.49 8.37
C HIS A 35 30.88 0.20 7.25
N ASP A 36 30.34 1.25 6.65
CA ASP A 36 30.70 1.57 5.27
C ASP A 36 30.30 3.01 4.94
N LEU A 37 31.32 3.77 4.60
CA LEU A 37 31.27 5.08 3.94
C LEU A 37 31.24 4.89 2.41
N ASP A 38 30.96 3.68 1.93
CA ASP A 38 31.19 3.24 0.55
C ASP A 38 29.90 2.98 -0.25
N ASP A 39 28.85 3.78 -0.01
CA ASP A 39 27.74 3.98 -0.96
C ASP A 39 27.81 5.39 -1.60
N ILE A 40 29.02 5.83 -1.97
CA ILE A 40 29.25 7.05 -2.76
C ILE A 40 29.56 6.65 -4.21
N ILE A 41 28.74 5.80 -4.84
CA ILE A 41 28.74 5.63 -6.30
C ILE A 41 27.31 5.39 -6.81
N SER A 42 26.41 6.32 -6.50
CA SER A 42 25.20 6.63 -7.27
C SER A 42 24.89 8.12 -7.06
N SER A 43 24.26 8.79 -8.03
CA SER A 43 24.13 10.26 -8.08
C SER A 43 23.62 10.86 -6.75
N PRO A 44 24.45 11.59 -5.96
CA PRO A 44 24.09 12.07 -4.61
C PRO A 44 22.94 13.09 -4.61
N LYS A 45 22.46 13.50 -5.78
CA LYS A 45 21.53 14.61 -5.93
C LYS A 45 20.10 14.12 -6.08
N ALA A 46 19.85 12.91 -6.60
CA ALA A 46 18.51 12.39 -6.89
C ALA A 46 17.89 11.51 -5.80
N GLU A 47 18.67 11.09 -4.81
CA GLU A 47 18.25 10.12 -3.82
C GLU A 47 17.67 10.76 -2.56
N TRP A 48 16.62 10.13 -2.05
CA TRP A 48 16.17 10.31 -0.68
C TRP A 48 17.07 9.45 0.22
N LYS A 49 17.73 10.08 1.19
CA LYS A 49 18.62 9.40 2.14
C LYS A 49 17.83 8.45 3.06
N ARG A 50 17.99 7.15 2.85
CA ARG A 50 17.41 6.10 3.69
C ARG A 50 18.33 5.70 4.85
N PRO A 51 17.79 5.08 5.91
CA PRO A 51 18.61 4.44 6.92
C PRO A 51 19.49 3.33 6.31
N TRP A 52 20.71 3.17 6.83
CA TRP A 52 21.71 2.21 6.31
C TRP A 52 21.26 0.75 6.30
N TRP A 53 20.26 0.39 7.11
CA TRP A 53 19.71 -0.97 7.20
C TRP A 53 18.67 -1.26 6.10
N VAL A 54 18.28 -0.28 5.30
CA VAL A 54 17.48 -0.46 4.08
C VAL A 54 18.44 -0.58 2.90
N LYS A 55 18.58 -1.79 2.36
CA LYS A 55 19.52 -2.07 1.27
C LYS A 55 18.82 -2.05 -0.07
N TYR A 56 19.46 -1.49 -1.10
CA TYR A 56 18.97 -1.60 -2.47
C TYR A 56 19.26 -2.98 -3.04
N ARG A 57 18.38 -3.43 -3.94
CA ARG A 57 18.51 -4.68 -4.69
C ARG A 57 18.68 -4.36 -6.18
N GLU A 58 18.93 -5.39 -6.97
CA GLU A 58 18.95 -5.26 -8.42
C GLU A 58 17.53 -4.97 -8.95
N ALA A 59 17.46 -4.30 -10.11
CA ALA A 59 16.20 -4.05 -10.79
C ALA A 59 15.41 -5.36 -11.01
N ASP A 60 14.09 -5.29 -10.86
CA ASP A 60 13.17 -6.44 -11.02
C ASP A 60 13.38 -7.63 -10.08
N ASN A 61 14.21 -7.46 -9.04
CA ASN A 61 14.51 -8.48 -8.03
C ASN A 61 14.09 -8.01 -6.63
N PRO A 62 12.79 -7.93 -6.32
CA PRO A 62 12.31 -7.61 -4.96
C PRO A 62 12.57 -8.78 -3.99
N THR A 63 12.33 -8.58 -2.69
CA THR A 63 12.52 -9.64 -1.67
C THR A 63 11.53 -10.78 -1.79
N THR A 64 10.31 -10.52 -2.30
CA THR A 64 9.39 -11.56 -2.74
C THR A 64 9.88 -12.13 -4.07
N GLU A 65 10.25 -13.41 -4.09
CA GLU A 65 10.73 -14.08 -5.30
C GLU A 65 9.66 -14.09 -6.40
N ILE A 66 10.05 -13.80 -7.64
CA ILE A 66 9.18 -13.73 -8.82
C ILE A 66 9.75 -14.62 -9.92
N ASP A 67 8.88 -15.45 -10.51
CA ASP A 67 9.12 -16.12 -11.77
C ASP A 67 8.28 -15.45 -12.86
N TRP A 68 8.93 -14.54 -13.58
CA TRP A 68 8.33 -13.76 -14.67
C TRP A 68 7.84 -14.62 -15.84
N SER A 69 8.34 -15.85 -15.99
CA SER A 69 7.91 -16.76 -17.06
C SER A 69 6.50 -17.29 -16.84
N LEU A 70 6.08 -17.40 -15.57
CA LEU A 70 4.74 -17.85 -15.18
C LEU A 70 3.72 -16.71 -15.11
N MET A 71 4.17 -15.45 -15.12
CA MET A 71 3.30 -14.28 -15.07
C MET A 71 2.73 -13.93 -16.45
N ASN A 72 1.50 -13.42 -16.45
CA ASN A 72 0.80 -12.88 -17.63
C ASN A 72 -0.01 -11.65 -17.20
N ARG A 73 -0.34 -10.77 -18.14
CA ARG A 73 -1.26 -9.64 -17.88
C ARG A 73 -2.53 -10.14 -17.18
N TRP A 74 -2.84 -9.53 -16.04
CA TRP A 74 -4.01 -9.90 -15.24
C TRP A 74 -5.25 -9.11 -15.67
N ASP A 75 -6.43 -9.72 -15.58
CA ASP A 75 -7.70 -8.99 -15.73
C ASP A 75 -8.10 -8.39 -14.37
N ALA A 76 -8.06 -7.06 -14.22
CA ALA A 76 -8.32 -6.42 -12.93
C ALA A 76 -9.76 -6.58 -12.42
N ARG A 77 -10.67 -7.14 -13.23
CA ARG A 77 -12.02 -7.54 -12.83
C ARG A 77 -12.03 -8.87 -12.07
N GLN A 78 -11.02 -9.71 -12.27
CA GLN A 78 -10.88 -11.01 -11.61
C GLN A 78 -10.22 -10.83 -10.23
N THR A 79 -11.00 -10.39 -9.26
CA THR A 79 -10.55 -10.23 -7.87
C THR A 79 -11.64 -10.68 -6.91
N ALA A 80 -11.26 -10.99 -5.68
CA ALA A 80 -12.23 -11.29 -4.61
C ALA A 80 -13.18 -10.13 -4.30
N GLN A 81 -12.92 -8.91 -4.81
CA GLN A 81 -13.81 -7.76 -4.66
C GLN A 81 -15.04 -7.82 -5.57
N ALA A 82 -14.97 -8.60 -6.66
CA ALA A 82 -16.03 -8.70 -7.64
C ALA A 82 -17.07 -9.75 -7.21
N PRO A 83 -18.34 -9.38 -6.98
CA PRO A 83 -19.39 -10.32 -6.57
C PRO A 83 -19.57 -11.48 -7.55
N GLY A 84 -19.39 -11.24 -8.86
CA GLY A 84 -19.43 -12.29 -9.87
C GLY A 84 -18.29 -13.32 -9.75
N ILE A 85 -17.13 -12.92 -9.23
CA ILE A 85 -16.05 -13.87 -8.90
C ILE A 85 -16.38 -14.63 -7.62
N GLN A 86 -16.87 -13.94 -6.58
CA GLN A 86 -17.31 -14.59 -5.34
C GLN A 86 -18.40 -15.65 -5.60
N ALA A 87 -19.35 -15.35 -6.49
CA ALA A 87 -20.44 -16.25 -6.88
C ALA A 87 -19.95 -17.53 -7.56
N LYS A 88 -18.79 -17.52 -8.24
CA LYS A 88 -18.19 -18.75 -8.80
C LYS A 88 -17.78 -19.75 -7.70
N TYR A 89 -17.52 -19.27 -6.50
CA TYR A 89 -17.17 -20.10 -5.35
C TYR A 89 -18.38 -20.49 -4.52
N LEU A 90 -19.17 -19.50 -4.10
CA LEU A 90 -20.25 -19.66 -3.11
C LEU A 90 -21.67 -19.69 -3.70
N GLY A 91 -21.84 -19.37 -4.98
CA GLY A 91 -23.14 -19.22 -5.63
C GLY A 91 -23.72 -17.81 -5.50
N ALA A 92 -24.46 -17.37 -6.51
CA ALA A 92 -24.98 -16.00 -6.59
C ALA A 92 -25.98 -15.66 -5.47
N ASP A 93 -26.83 -16.60 -5.09
CA ASP A 93 -27.84 -16.39 -4.04
C ASP A 93 -27.22 -16.12 -2.67
N GLU A 94 -26.16 -16.85 -2.33
CA GLU A 94 -25.44 -16.64 -1.07
C GLU A 94 -24.76 -15.26 -1.05
N ILE A 95 -24.17 -14.84 -2.17
CA ILE A 95 -23.57 -13.50 -2.29
C ILE A 95 -24.63 -12.41 -2.18
N LYS A 96 -25.76 -12.54 -2.89
CA LYS A 96 -26.88 -11.59 -2.80
C LYS A 96 -27.40 -11.48 -1.36
N LYS A 97 -27.55 -12.61 -0.66
CA LYS A 97 -27.97 -12.66 0.75
C LYS A 97 -27.00 -11.91 1.65
N ARG A 98 -25.69 -12.14 1.51
CA ARG A 98 -24.64 -11.45 2.29
C ARG A 98 -24.66 -9.94 2.06
N TYR A 99 -24.76 -9.50 0.81
CA TYR A 99 -24.83 -8.08 0.47
C TYR A 99 -26.13 -7.41 0.97
N ALA A 100 -27.26 -8.13 0.96
CA ALA A 100 -28.52 -7.63 1.53
C ALA A 100 -28.43 -7.40 3.06
N ASN A 101 -27.61 -8.19 3.76
CA ASN A 101 -27.42 -8.07 5.20
C ASN A 101 -26.56 -6.86 5.61
N VAL A 102 -25.81 -6.24 4.70
CA VAL A 102 -24.89 -5.12 5.04
C VAL A 102 -25.64 -3.96 5.69
N LEU A 103 -26.79 -3.57 5.13
CA LEU A 103 -27.61 -2.48 5.69
C LEU A 103 -28.24 -2.89 7.03
N THR A 104 -28.75 -4.12 7.12
CA THR A 104 -29.32 -4.67 8.36
C THR A 104 -28.29 -4.69 9.49
N ASN A 105 -27.07 -5.16 9.21
CA ASN A 105 -25.96 -5.19 10.16
C ASN A 105 -25.58 -3.77 10.62
N LYS A 106 -25.51 -2.82 9.69
CA LYS A 106 -25.29 -1.41 10.01
C LYS A 106 -26.36 -0.84 10.94
N VAL A 107 -27.65 -1.02 10.60
CA VAL A 107 -28.75 -0.50 11.42
C VAL A 107 -28.74 -1.12 12.81
N LYS A 108 -28.50 -2.43 12.90
CA LYS A 108 -28.37 -3.14 14.17
C LYS A 108 -27.21 -2.60 15.01
N ALA A 109 -26.04 -2.40 14.42
CA ALA A 109 -24.86 -1.88 15.12
C ALA A 109 -25.10 -0.46 15.66
N ILE A 110 -25.69 0.43 14.85
CA ILE A 110 -26.04 1.79 15.27
C ILE A 110 -27.06 1.77 16.41
N THR A 111 -28.11 0.94 16.28
CA THR A 111 -29.19 0.86 17.29
C THR A 111 -28.67 0.35 18.63
N ASN A 112 -27.67 -0.53 18.61
CA ASN A 112 -27.06 -1.12 19.79
C ASN A 112 -25.90 -0.30 20.35
N ASP A 113 -25.57 0.86 19.75
CA ASP A 113 -24.40 1.66 20.10
C ASP A 113 -23.10 0.83 20.14
N THR A 114 -22.94 -0.07 19.16
CA THR A 114 -21.79 -0.97 19.09
C THR A 114 -20.49 -0.15 18.95
N PRO A 115 -19.48 -0.34 19.82
CA PRO A 115 -18.23 0.41 19.76
C PRO A 115 -17.53 0.33 18.39
N GLY A 116 -17.15 1.49 17.86
CA GLY A 116 -16.59 1.68 16.52
C GLY A 116 -17.61 1.63 15.37
N GLN A 117 -18.89 1.38 15.65
CA GLN A 117 -19.98 1.35 14.68
C GLN A 117 -21.19 2.17 15.16
N THR A 118 -20.96 3.14 16.05
CA THR A 118 -21.98 4.07 16.53
C THR A 118 -22.42 5.00 15.39
N LEU A 119 -23.50 5.76 15.61
CA LEU A 119 -23.96 6.75 14.62
C LEU A 119 -22.85 7.76 14.26
N ARG A 120 -22.06 8.21 15.25
CA ARG A 120 -20.96 9.16 15.03
C ARG A 120 -19.83 8.55 14.20
N ASP A 121 -19.53 7.28 14.37
CA ASP A 121 -18.47 6.61 13.60
C ASP A 121 -18.87 6.43 12.14
N TYR A 122 -20.13 6.08 11.88
CA TYR A 122 -20.67 6.06 10.51
C TYR A 122 -20.74 7.45 9.88
N ALA A 123 -21.02 8.49 10.65
CA ALA A 123 -21.00 9.87 10.16
C ALA A 123 -19.58 10.28 9.75
N LEU A 124 -18.56 9.95 10.55
CA LEU A 124 -17.15 10.16 10.21
C LEU A 124 -16.78 9.45 8.90
N SER A 125 -17.11 8.17 8.78
CA SER A 125 -16.83 7.34 7.60
C SER A 125 -17.48 7.89 6.34
N SER A 126 -18.74 8.34 6.46
CA SER A 126 -19.49 8.97 5.37
C SER A 126 -18.82 10.27 4.91
N GLY A 127 -18.35 11.10 5.84
CA GLY A 127 -17.58 12.31 5.52
C GLY A 127 -16.19 12.02 4.94
N ALA A 128 -15.50 11.00 5.45
CA ALA A 128 -14.16 10.62 5.00
C ALA A 128 -14.14 10.13 3.54
N GLY A 129 -15.19 9.41 3.12
CA GLY A 129 -15.31 8.89 1.75
C GLY A 129 -15.96 9.85 0.75
N TYR A 130 -16.75 10.84 1.16
CA TYR A 130 -17.65 11.57 0.25
C TYR A 130 -16.98 12.10 -1.02
N PHE A 131 -15.83 12.77 -0.88
CA PHE A 131 -15.12 13.40 -2.00
C PHE A 131 -14.77 12.41 -3.11
N MET A 132 -14.52 11.14 -2.81
CA MET A 132 -14.13 10.15 -3.82
C MET A 132 -15.26 9.79 -4.80
N ASN A 133 -16.51 10.10 -4.44
CA ASN A 133 -17.70 9.81 -5.24
C ASN A 133 -18.08 10.97 -6.15
N LEU A 134 -17.39 12.11 -6.05
CA LEU A 134 -17.65 13.24 -6.94
C LEU A 134 -17.17 12.91 -8.35
N PRO A 135 -17.93 13.33 -9.38
CA PRO A 135 -17.49 13.17 -10.76
C PRO A 135 -16.18 13.94 -10.98
N TYR A 136 -15.31 13.40 -11.85
CA TYR A 136 -14.03 14.01 -12.24
C TYR A 136 -12.93 14.07 -11.16
N VAL A 137 -13.09 13.39 -10.03
CA VAL A 137 -12.05 13.34 -8.98
C VAL A 137 -10.82 12.56 -9.45
N THR A 138 -11.00 11.52 -10.24
CA THR A 138 -9.91 10.76 -10.87
C THR A 138 -10.28 10.48 -12.32
N THR A 139 -9.46 10.96 -13.26
CA THR A 139 -9.65 10.71 -14.69
C THR A 139 -8.37 10.17 -15.30
N PHE A 140 -8.51 9.37 -16.37
CA PHE A 140 -7.36 8.78 -17.04
C PHE A 140 -6.41 9.86 -17.59
N MET A 141 -6.94 10.91 -18.20
CA MET A 141 -6.14 11.96 -18.84
C MET A 141 -5.94 13.23 -18.00
N GLY A 142 -6.45 13.25 -16.77
CA GLY A 142 -6.44 14.42 -15.89
C GLY A 142 -7.49 15.49 -16.24
N PRO A 143 -7.55 16.58 -15.45
CA PRO A 143 -8.50 17.68 -15.66
C PRO A 143 -8.31 18.43 -16.99
N GLN A 144 -7.07 18.54 -17.46
CA GLN A 144 -6.64 19.29 -18.64
C GLN A 144 -7.09 20.76 -18.62
N LYS A 145 -6.87 21.43 -17.49
CA LYS A 145 -7.33 22.82 -17.28
C LYS A 145 -6.21 23.85 -17.27
N VAL A 146 -4.98 23.45 -16.98
CA VAL A 146 -3.81 24.33 -17.02
C VAL A 146 -3.28 24.50 -18.44
N ALA A 147 -2.64 25.65 -18.66
CA ALA A 147 -1.96 25.98 -19.89
C ALA A 147 -0.79 25.02 -20.13
N THR A 148 -0.64 24.58 -21.38
CA THR A 148 0.53 23.83 -21.84
C THR A 148 1.61 24.79 -22.32
N PRO A 149 2.88 24.36 -22.41
CA PRO A 149 3.95 25.16 -23.02
C PRO A 149 3.58 25.69 -24.41
N GLN A 150 2.95 24.86 -25.24
CA GLN A 150 2.49 25.24 -26.58
C GLN A 150 1.47 26.39 -26.53
N SER A 151 0.50 26.33 -25.62
CA SER A 151 -0.51 27.41 -25.47
C SER A 151 0.09 28.72 -24.96
N LEU A 152 1.20 28.64 -24.22
CA LEU A 152 1.95 29.80 -23.72
C LEU A 152 3.04 30.27 -24.68
N SER A 153 3.22 29.59 -25.82
CA SER A 153 4.33 29.84 -26.76
C SER A 153 5.72 29.76 -26.11
N VAL A 154 5.88 28.88 -25.10
CA VAL A 154 7.18 28.58 -24.47
C VAL A 154 7.63 27.16 -24.81
N PRO A 155 8.94 26.87 -24.80
CA PRO A 155 9.44 25.52 -25.03
C PRO A 155 8.93 24.51 -23.99
N VAL A 156 8.77 23.26 -24.42
CA VAL A 156 8.57 22.11 -23.51
C VAL A 156 9.77 22.01 -22.58
N TRP A 157 9.54 21.67 -21.31
CA TRP A 157 10.61 21.46 -20.34
C TRP A 157 11.61 20.41 -20.84
N GLN A 158 12.91 20.66 -20.66
CA GLN A 158 13.99 19.74 -21.02
C GLN A 158 14.88 19.56 -19.79
N GLY A 159 14.74 18.42 -19.12
CA GLY A 159 15.56 18.03 -17.97
C GLY A 159 16.06 16.60 -18.12
N THR A 160 17.16 16.28 -17.46
CA THR A 160 17.66 14.88 -17.42
C THR A 160 16.70 14.00 -16.61
N PRO A 161 16.68 12.67 -16.81
CA PRO A 161 15.85 11.77 -16.01
C PRO A 161 16.03 11.95 -14.48
N GLU A 162 17.26 12.22 -14.04
CA GLU A 162 17.60 12.45 -12.62
C GLU A 162 16.98 13.76 -12.12
N GLU A 163 17.02 14.83 -12.94
CA GLU A 163 16.40 16.12 -12.60
C GLU A 163 14.89 16.04 -12.54
N ASN A 164 14.29 15.36 -13.52
CA ASN A 164 12.84 15.16 -13.58
C ASN A 164 12.36 14.32 -12.40
N SER A 165 13.06 13.25 -12.02
CA SER A 165 12.74 12.44 -10.84
C SER A 165 12.78 13.25 -9.54
N ARG A 166 13.76 14.13 -9.35
CA ARG A 166 13.83 15.04 -8.18
C ARG A 166 12.69 16.04 -8.15
N MET A 167 12.45 16.68 -9.29
CA MET A 167 11.40 17.68 -9.44
C MET A 167 10.03 17.06 -9.18
N LEU A 168 9.74 15.93 -9.82
CA LEU A 168 8.47 15.21 -9.66
C LEU A 168 8.30 14.73 -8.21
N ARG A 169 9.35 14.17 -7.58
CA ARG A 169 9.29 13.79 -6.17
C ARG A 169 8.91 14.98 -5.30
N SER A 170 9.56 16.13 -5.50
CA SER A 170 9.28 17.34 -4.72
C SER A 170 7.83 17.81 -4.89
N ALA A 171 7.32 17.81 -6.12
CA ALA A 171 5.93 18.15 -6.41
C ALA A 171 4.93 17.18 -5.75
N VAL A 172 5.17 15.86 -5.87
CA VAL A 172 4.30 14.84 -5.27
C VAL A 172 4.27 14.94 -3.74
N ILE A 173 5.43 15.15 -3.09
CA ILE A 173 5.49 15.36 -1.63
C ILE A 173 4.72 16.62 -1.25
N PHE A 174 4.91 17.72 -1.97
CA PHE A 174 4.18 18.97 -1.74
C PHE A 174 2.66 18.80 -1.89
N TYR A 175 2.20 18.00 -2.85
CA TYR A 175 0.78 17.71 -3.03
C TYR A 175 0.20 16.75 -1.97
N GLY A 176 1.05 16.15 -1.13
CA GLY A 176 0.63 15.29 -0.01
C GLY A 176 0.95 13.80 -0.15
N GLY A 177 1.75 13.41 -1.16
CA GLY A 177 2.34 12.08 -1.21
C GLY A 177 3.37 11.87 -0.09
N GLY A 178 3.51 10.65 0.41
CA GLY A 178 4.46 10.32 1.48
C GLY A 178 5.89 10.03 0.98
N GLN A 179 5.99 9.21 -0.08
CA GLN A 179 7.22 8.81 -0.77
C GLN A 179 6.93 8.55 -2.24
N VAL A 180 7.98 8.58 -3.07
CA VAL A 180 7.88 8.31 -4.51
C VAL A 180 9.03 7.45 -5.00
N GLY A 181 8.69 6.37 -5.70
CA GLY A 181 9.59 5.52 -6.48
C GLY A 181 9.25 5.59 -7.97
N PHE A 182 10.22 5.26 -8.81
CA PHE A 182 10.17 5.41 -10.26
C PHE A 182 10.55 4.10 -10.96
N GLY A 183 9.91 3.81 -12.09
CA GLY A 183 10.16 2.61 -12.88
C GLY A 183 10.02 2.88 -14.37
N VAL A 184 10.62 2.04 -15.20
CA VAL A 184 10.49 2.09 -16.66
C VAL A 184 9.42 1.09 -17.09
N ILE A 185 8.53 1.50 -18.01
CA ILE A 185 7.58 0.58 -18.65
C ILE A 185 8.22 0.05 -19.94
N ASP A 186 9.01 -1.00 -19.78
CA ASP A 186 9.57 -1.77 -20.88
C ASP A 186 8.57 -2.82 -21.41
N GLN A 187 8.99 -3.64 -22.38
CA GLN A 187 8.13 -4.68 -22.95
C GLN A 187 7.70 -5.71 -21.90
N LYS A 188 8.57 -6.06 -20.94
CA LYS A 188 8.24 -7.00 -19.86
C LYS A 188 7.13 -6.45 -18.98
N ILE A 189 7.19 -5.18 -18.56
CA ILE A 189 6.13 -4.56 -17.75
C ILE A 189 4.81 -4.49 -18.54
N LYS A 190 4.86 -4.15 -19.83
CA LYS A 190 3.68 -4.17 -20.72
C LYS A 190 3.02 -5.55 -20.80
N ASP A 191 3.82 -6.60 -20.92
CA ASP A 191 3.35 -7.98 -21.12
C ASP A 191 2.99 -8.72 -19.83
N LYS A 192 3.41 -8.20 -18.66
CA LYS A 192 3.27 -8.91 -17.39
C LYS A 192 2.45 -8.17 -16.34
N LEU A 193 2.57 -6.84 -16.22
CA LEU A 193 1.96 -6.08 -15.12
C LEU A 193 0.82 -5.16 -15.53
N VAL A 194 0.82 -4.66 -16.77
CA VAL A 194 -0.30 -3.84 -17.26
C VAL A 194 -1.53 -4.72 -17.40
N PHE A 195 -2.60 -4.39 -16.69
CA PHE A 195 -3.84 -5.16 -16.71
C PHE A 195 -4.41 -5.26 -18.13
N THR A 196 -5.13 -6.34 -18.43
CA THR A 196 -5.88 -6.46 -19.69
C THR A 196 -7.10 -5.54 -19.71
N ASN A 197 -7.82 -5.50 -18.59
CA ASN A 197 -9.02 -4.71 -18.39
C ASN A 197 -8.95 -3.93 -17.08
N HIS A 198 -9.51 -2.72 -17.10
CA HIS A 198 -9.82 -1.93 -15.92
C HIS A 198 -10.95 -2.62 -15.14
N LYS A 199 -10.85 -2.59 -13.82
CA LYS A 199 -11.82 -3.21 -12.90
C LYS A 199 -13.24 -2.65 -13.08
N GLY A 200 -13.33 -1.34 -13.28
CA GLY A 200 -14.56 -0.61 -13.55
C GLY A 200 -15.70 -0.99 -12.61
N ALA A 201 -16.85 -1.36 -13.18
CA ALA A 201 -18.04 -1.71 -12.41
C ALA A 201 -18.07 -3.16 -11.91
N ALA A 202 -17.01 -3.96 -12.10
CA ALA A 202 -16.97 -5.38 -11.72
C ALA A 202 -17.23 -5.64 -10.23
N ASN A 203 -16.96 -4.65 -9.38
CA ASN A 203 -17.21 -4.70 -7.93
C ASN A 203 -18.68 -4.46 -7.55
N SER A 204 -19.53 -4.09 -8.49
CA SER A 204 -20.96 -3.87 -8.23
C SER A 204 -21.69 -5.19 -8.08
N ILE A 205 -22.58 -5.26 -7.09
CA ILE A 205 -23.49 -6.40 -6.89
C ILE A 205 -24.38 -6.67 -8.10
N GLY A 206 -24.59 -5.66 -8.97
CA GLY A 206 -25.34 -5.82 -10.23
C GLY A 206 -24.72 -6.82 -11.22
N PHE A 207 -23.44 -7.16 -11.07
CA PHE A 207 -22.72 -8.12 -11.93
C PHE A 207 -22.46 -9.47 -11.24
N VAL A 208 -23.23 -9.80 -10.20
CA VAL A 208 -23.10 -11.10 -9.51
C VAL A 208 -23.44 -12.29 -10.41
N GLU A 209 -24.42 -12.15 -11.30
CA GLU A 209 -24.82 -13.20 -12.27
C GLU A 209 -24.31 -12.93 -13.68
N ASN A 210 -24.11 -11.66 -14.02
CA ASN A 210 -23.77 -11.21 -15.37
C ASN A 210 -22.32 -10.73 -15.46
N PHE A 211 -21.38 -11.51 -14.92
CA PHE A 211 -19.95 -11.21 -14.99
C PHE A 211 -19.34 -11.73 -16.29
N PRO A 212 -18.44 -10.98 -16.96
CA PRO A 212 -17.95 -9.64 -16.58
C PRO A 212 -18.91 -8.50 -16.98
N PRO A 213 -18.75 -7.30 -16.40
CA PRO A 213 -19.49 -6.12 -16.87
C PRO A 213 -19.21 -5.82 -18.36
N PRO A 214 -20.13 -5.12 -19.05
CA PRO A 214 -19.93 -4.68 -20.42
C PRO A 214 -18.61 -3.91 -20.61
N PRO A 215 -17.95 -3.98 -21.79
CA PRO A 215 -16.64 -3.37 -22.01
C PRO A 215 -16.54 -1.87 -21.67
N ALA A 216 -17.60 -1.10 -21.88
CA ALA A 216 -17.63 0.32 -21.52
C ALA A 216 -17.51 0.57 -19.99
N LEU A 217 -17.89 -0.41 -19.18
CA LEU A 217 -17.81 -0.40 -17.72
C LEU A 217 -16.63 -1.21 -17.18
N GLY A 218 -15.71 -1.65 -18.05
CA GLY A 218 -14.53 -2.46 -17.72
C GLY A 218 -13.51 -2.38 -18.85
N LYS A 219 -13.11 -1.15 -19.20
CA LYS A 219 -12.38 -0.82 -20.43
C LYS A 219 -11.06 -1.57 -20.54
N SER A 220 -10.67 -1.96 -21.75
CA SER A 220 -9.41 -2.65 -22.00
C SER A 220 -8.23 -1.67 -22.03
N TYR A 221 -7.07 -2.03 -21.48
CA TYR A 221 -5.84 -1.27 -21.67
C TYR A 221 -5.12 -1.75 -22.93
N LEU A 222 -4.82 -0.82 -23.84
CA LEU A 222 -4.16 -1.08 -25.12
C LEU A 222 -2.92 -0.21 -25.29
N PHE A 223 -1.98 -0.71 -26.08
CA PHE A 223 -0.84 0.06 -26.59
C PHE A 223 -1.02 0.23 -28.10
N GLU A 224 -1.12 1.46 -28.57
CA GLU A 224 -1.32 1.79 -29.99
C GLU A 224 -0.26 2.78 -30.45
N ASP A 225 0.07 2.77 -31.74
CA ASP A 225 1.00 3.74 -32.33
C ASP A 225 0.29 5.09 -32.50
N VAL A 226 0.29 5.87 -31.43
CA VAL A 226 -0.35 7.19 -31.34
C VAL A 226 0.58 8.16 -30.64
N GLU A 227 0.58 9.43 -31.04
CA GLU A 227 1.42 10.45 -30.42
C GLU A 227 1.04 10.70 -28.95
N GLN A 228 -0.24 10.60 -28.63
CA GLN A 228 -0.75 10.74 -27.27
C GLN A 228 -1.84 9.70 -27.02
N GLY A 229 -1.72 8.96 -25.92
CA GLY A 229 -2.76 8.07 -25.43
C GLY A 229 -4.08 8.80 -25.11
N TYR A 230 -5.18 8.07 -25.04
CA TYR A 230 -6.52 8.61 -24.87
C TYR A 230 -7.47 7.62 -24.17
N GLU A 231 -8.61 8.13 -23.70
CA GLU A 231 -9.72 7.31 -23.22
C GLU A 231 -10.79 7.17 -24.30
N GLY A 232 -10.97 5.95 -24.82
CA GLY A 232 -12.02 5.61 -25.77
C GLY A 232 -13.32 5.15 -25.07
N ALA A 233 -14.33 4.77 -25.86
CA ALA A 233 -15.60 4.27 -25.33
C ALA A 233 -15.44 2.96 -24.54
N THR A 234 -14.55 2.07 -24.98
CA THR A 234 -14.33 0.74 -24.39
C THR A 234 -12.85 0.47 -24.06
N THR A 235 -11.97 1.45 -24.25
CA THR A 235 -10.52 1.29 -24.15
C THR A 235 -9.86 2.46 -23.41
N PHE A 236 -8.75 2.17 -22.77
CA PHE A 236 -7.72 3.13 -22.37
C PHE A 236 -6.50 2.85 -23.22
N VAL A 237 -6.06 3.82 -24.00
CA VAL A 237 -4.96 3.67 -24.95
C VAL A 237 -3.73 4.41 -24.43
N LEU A 238 -2.60 3.72 -24.40
CA LEU A 238 -1.28 4.29 -24.15
C LEU A 238 -0.45 4.29 -25.45
N PRO A 239 0.45 5.27 -25.64
CA PRO A 239 1.29 5.32 -26.83
C PRO A 239 2.34 4.20 -26.79
N SER A 240 2.43 3.41 -27.87
CA SER A 240 3.45 2.36 -28.03
C SER A 240 4.79 2.90 -28.54
N ASN A 241 4.76 4.03 -29.25
CA ASN A 241 5.89 4.69 -29.91
C ASN A 241 6.68 5.64 -28.98
N LYS A 242 6.28 5.77 -27.71
CA LYS A 242 6.97 6.55 -26.67
C LYS A 242 7.51 5.63 -25.58
N GLN A 243 8.68 5.99 -25.04
CA GLN A 243 9.12 5.41 -23.79
C GLN A 243 8.23 5.93 -22.66
N LEU A 244 7.60 5.02 -21.94
CA LEU A 244 6.76 5.34 -20.79
C LEU A 244 7.50 4.99 -19.49
N TYR A 245 7.21 5.77 -18.46
CA TYR A 245 7.73 5.59 -17.12
C TYR A 245 6.56 5.48 -16.16
N GLU A 246 6.68 4.59 -15.17
CA GLU A 246 5.78 4.57 -14.03
C GLU A 246 6.39 5.33 -12.86
N PHE A 247 5.52 5.84 -11.99
CA PHE A 247 5.93 6.29 -10.68
C PHE A 247 4.89 5.88 -9.65
N CYS A 248 5.37 5.29 -8.56
CA CYS A 248 4.56 4.85 -7.44
C CYS A 248 4.74 5.80 -6.28
N PHE A 249 3.65 6.17 -5.61
CA PHE A 249 3.74 6.97 -4.39
C PHE A 249 2.84 6.44 -3.28
N THR A 250 3.25 6.72 -2.04
CA THR A 250 2.49 6.35 -0.84
C THR A 250 1.54 7.46 -0.42
N VAL A 251 0.41 7.09 0.18
CA VAL A 251 -0.49 7.99 0.90
C VAL A 251 -0.66 7.44 2.31
N PRO A 252 0.03 7.99 3.32
CA PRO A 252 -0.05 7.53 4.70
C PRO A 252 -1.47 7.64 5.26
N MET A 253 -1.80 6.79 6.22
CA MET A 253 -3.08 6.79 6.91
C MET A 253 -2.88 6.83 8.44
N SER A 254 -3.97 7.04 9.16
CA SER A 254 -3.95 7.14 10.61
C SER A 254 -3.71 5.80 11.29
N LYS A 255 -2.54 5.62 11.90
CA LYS A 255 -2.16 4.41 12.65
C LYS A 255 -3.09 4.17 13.83
N ASP A 256 -3.43 5.21 14.58
CA ASP A 256 -4.31 5.12 15.75
C ASP A 256 -5.75 4.75 15.37
N MET A 257 -6.28 5.28 14.26
CA MET A 257 -7.57 4.84 13.75
C MET A 257 -7.51 3.38 13.29
N PHE A 258 -6.40 2.92 12.70
CA PHE A 258 -6.25 1.51 12.36
C PHE A 258 -6.20 0.60 13.58
N ARG A 259 -5.74 1.06 14.75
CA ARG A 259 -5.77 0.25 15.98
C ARG A 259 -7.19 -0.10 16.42
N THR A 260 -8.22 0.65 16.02
CA THR A 260 -9.63 0.30 16.31
C THR A 260 -10.17 -0.79 15.39
N ALA A 261 -9.33 -1.42 14.55
CA ALA A 261 -9.74 -2.38 13.54
C ALA A 261 -10.51 -3.60 14.07
N ASN A 262 -11.07 -4.32 13.10
CA ASN A 262 -12.21 -5.23 13.16
C ASN A 262 -13.51 -4.47 13.45
N GLU A 263 -14.46 -4.57 12.52
CA GLU A 263 -15.82 -4.05 12.70
C GLU A 263 -15.81 -2.59 13.21
N SER A 264 -15.12 -1.70 12.49
CA SER A 264 -14.93 -0.31 12.94
C SER A 264 -14.94 0.67 11.78
N GLN A 265 -15.88 1.62 11.84
CA GLN A 265 -15.98 2.75 10.95
C GLN A 265 -14.90 3.81 11.22
N ILE A 266 -14.35 3.89 12.43
CA ILE A 266 -13.19 4.75 12.73
C ILE A 266 -12.00 4.29 11.88
N MET A 267 -11.61 3.02 11.96
CA MET A 267 -10.58 2.46 11.09
C MET A 267 -10.95 2.61 9.61
N TYR A 268 -12.19 2.28 9.23
CA TYR A 268 -12.60 2.36 7.83
C TYR A 268 -12.50 3.79 7.27
N SER A 269 -12.74 4.81 8.10
CA SER A 269 -12.53 6.22 7.75
C SER A 269 -11.09 6.54 7.39
N ALA A 270 -10.12 5.97 8.13
CA ALA A 270 -8.69 6.10 7.79
C ALA A 270 -8.36 5.36 6.50
N ASN A 271 -8.97 4.20 6.26
CA ASN A 271 -8.83 3.47 5.01
C ASN A 271 -9.42 4.24 3.80
N LEU A 272 -10.52 4.96 3.97
CA LEU A 272 -11.12 5.79 2.92
C LEU A 272 -10.31 7.07 2.65
N SER A 273 -9.66 7.63 3.67
CA SER A 273 -8.95 8.90 3.56
C SER A 273 -7.85 8.87 2.51
N ARG A 274 -7.12 7.75 2.35
CA ARG A 274 -6.09 7.64 1.30
C ARG A 274 -6.62 7.83 -0.11
N TYR A 275 -7.84 7.38 -0.39
CA TYR A 275 -8.45 7.48 -1.72
C TYR A 275 -9.00 8.89 -1.96
N ARG A 276 -9.56 9.52 -0.92
CA ARG A 276 -9.91 10.94 -0.97
C ARG A 276 -8.69 11.81 -1.26
N LEU A 277 -7.59 11.61 -0.52
CA LEU A 277 -6.36 12.37 -0.69
C LEU A 277 -5.72 12.09 -2.05
N PHE A 278 -5.68 10.82 -2.46
CA PHE A 278 -5.19 10.42 -3.78
C PHE A 278 -5.91 11.14 -4.93
N GLY A 279 -7.24 11.28 -4.86
CA GLY A 279 -7.99 12.01 -5.89
C GLY A 279 -7.53 13.46 -6.05
N ASN A 280 -7.15 14.13 -4.96
CA ASN A 280 -6.54 15.46 -5.04
C ASN A 280 -5.11 15.42 -5.59
N ILE A 281 -4.27 14.54 -5.04
CA ILE A 281 -2.86 14.39 -5.41
C ILE A 281 -2.70 14.08 -6.91
N GLN A 282 -3.47 13.12 -7.44
CA GLN A 282 -3.40 12.72 -8.85
C GLN A 282 -3.67 13.91 -9.78
N ASN A 283 -4.74 14.67 -9.53
CA ASN A 283 -5.08 15.80 -10.39
C ASN A 283 -3.97 16.87 -10.39
N CYS A 284 -3.39 17.17 -9.23
CA CYS A 284 -2.27 18.10 -9.14
C CYS A 284 -1.04 17.60 -9.93
N ILE A 285 -0.71 16.32 -9.82
CA ILE A 285 0.40 15.72 -10.56
C ILE A 285 0.16 15.76 -12.07
N GLN A 286 -1.06 15.40 -12.51
CA GLN A 286 -1.41 15.40 -13.93
C GLN A 286 -1.31 16.79 -14.55
N GLU A 287 -1.81 17.81 -13.86
CA GLU A 287 -1.70 19.19 -14.33
C GLU A 287 -0.25 19.71 -14.26
N PHE A 288 0.52 19.35 -13.23
CA PHE A 288 1.94 19.70 -13.13
C PHE A 288 2.74 19.16 -14.32
N ILE A 289 2.63 17.86 -14.61
CA ILE A 289 3.31 17.20 -15.74
C ILE A 289 2.83 17.79 -17.07
N ARG A 290 1.52 18.09 -17.20
CA ARG A 290 0.95 18.75 -18.37
C ARG A 290 1.55 20.14 -18.61
N SER A 291 1.73 20.95 -17.57
CA SER A 291 2.34 22.28 -17.68
C SER A 291 3.82 22.23 -18.05
N LEU A 292 4.50 21.10 -17.85
CA LEU A 292 5.86 20.85 -18.33
C LEU A 292 5.90 20.41 -19.80
N GLY A 293 4.75 20.04 -20.38
CA GLY A 293 4.62 19.61 -21.78
C GLY A 293 4.64 18.09 -21.98
N TYR A 294 4.44 17.32 -20.91
CA TYR A 294 4.35 15.85 -20.92
C TYR A 294 2.91 15.40 -20.60
N THR A 295 2.62 14.12 -20.82
CA THR A 295 1.34 13.48 -20.49
C THR A 295 1.46 12.62 -19.25
N CYS A 296 0.45 12.66 -18.37
CA CYS A 296 0.33 11.77 -17.22
C CYS A 296 -1.01 11.01 -17.25
N TYR A 297 -0.91 9.68 -17.32
CA TYR A 297 -2.01 8.74 -17.32
C TYR A 297 -2.32 8.28 -15.88
N GLY A 298 -3.52 8.63 -15.44
CA GLY A 298 -4.02 8.46 -14.09
C GLY A 298 -4.91 7.23 -13.90
N TYR A 299 -5.43 7.08 -12.69
CA TYR A 299 -6.56 6.21 -12.41
C TYR A 299 -7.83 6.88 -12.97
N ALA A 300 -8.68 6.08 -13.62
CA ALA A 300 -10.01 6.52 -14.05
C ALA A 300 -11.09 6.34 -12.96
N SER A 301 -10.75 5.63 -11.88
CA SER A 301 -11.59 5.55 -10.68
C SER A 301 -10.71 5.39 -9.42
N PRO A 302 -11.13 5.86 -8.23
CA PRO A 302 -10.25 5.97 -7.06
C PRO A 302 -9.57 4.68 -6.58
N PHE A 303 -10.05 3.51 -7.01
CA PHE A 303 -9.63 2.19 -6.51
C PHE A 303 -8.98 1.30 -7.56
N SER A 304 -8.78 1.80 -8.79
CA SER A 304 -8.44 0.96 -9.94
C SER A 304 -7.45 1.64 -10.88
N GLY A 305 -6.19 1.23 -10.75
CA GLY A 305 -5.10 1.64 -11.62
C GLY A 305 -4.92 0.73 -12.81
N MET A 306 -3.87 0.99 -13.59
CA MET A 306 -3.52 0.21 -14.78
C MET A 306 -2.65 -1.01 -14.51
N MET A 307 -2.07 -1.11 -13.32
CA MET A 307 -1.24 -2.24 -12.89
C MET A 307 -1.35 -2.44 -11.38
N PRO A 308 -0.88 -3.58 -10.84
CA PRO A 308 -0.90 -3.81 -9.40
C PRO A 308 0.01 -2.81 -8.67
N ALA A 309 -0.59 -1.83 -7.99
CA ALA A 309 0.18 -0.79 -7.29
C ALA A 309 1.14 -1.34 -6.22
N ILE A 310 0.83 -2.49 -5.62
CA ILE A 310 1.72 -3.20 -4.68
C ILE A 310 2.96 -3.79 -5.39
N ALA A 311 2.82 -4.24 -6.64
CA ALA A 311 3.96 -4.70 -7.43
C ALA A 311 4.84 -3.50 -7.80
N SER A 312 4.24 -2.45 -8.33
CA SER A 312 4.90 -1.17 -8.61
C SER A 312 5.66 -0.63 -7.38
N ALA A 313 5.03 -0.61 -6.20
CA ALA A 313 5.65 -0.15 -4.96
C ALA A 313 6.85 -1.00 -4.49
N GLN A 314 6.87 -2.30 -4.80
CA GLN A 314 8.00 -3.18 -4.48
C GLN A 314 9.12 -3.03 -5.51
N LEU A 315 8.79 -2.99 -6.79
CA LEU A 315 9.75 -2.86 -7.89
C LEU A 315 10.46 -1.50 -7.88
N THR A 316 9.74 -0.45 -7.49
CA THR A 316 10.28 0.90 -7.31
C THR A 316 10.83 1.14 -5.90
N GLY A 317 10.88 0.11 -5.06
CA GLY A 317 11.60 0.12 -3.78
C GLY A 317 11.01 0.99 -2.68
N ILE A 318 9.74 1.40 -2.72
CA ILE A 318 9.11 2.14 -1.61
C ILE A 318 8.50 1.21 -0.54
N THR A 319 8.35 -0.08 -0.84
CA THR A 319 7.82 -1.08 0.11
C THR A 319 8.42 -2.47 -0.11
N GLU A 320 8.25 -3.34 0.87
CA GLU A 320 8.40 -4.80 0.72
C GLU A 320 7.04 -5.51 0.78
N GLY A 321 6.97 -6.73 0.24
CA GLY A 321 5.87 -7.66 0.45
C GLY A 321 5.77 -8.11 1.92
N ASN A 322 4.62 -8.66 2.31
CA ASN A 322 4.40 -9.18 3.67
C ASN A 322 3.42 -10.37 3.69
N ARG A 323 3.28 -10.99 4.87
CA ARG A 323 2.48 -12.22 5.08
C ARG A 323 1.01 -12.11 4.70
N ASN A 324 0.35 -10.95 4.88
CA ASN A 324 -1.09 -10.88 4.63
C ASN A 324 -1.44 -10.90 3.13
N ASN A 325 -0.46 -10.72 2.25
CA ASN A 325 -0.60 -10.77 0.79
C ASN A 325 -1.78 -9.97 0.21
N GLY A 326 -2.24 -8.95 0.93
CA GLY A 326 -3.25 -7.99 0.48
C GLY A 326 -2.74 -6.55 0.51
N PHE A 327 -1.59 -6.34 1.17
CA PHE A 327 -0.96 -5.05 1.37
C PHE A 327 0.57 -5.19 1.31
N CYS A 328 1.28 -4.08 1.41
CA CYS A 328 2.74 -3.99 1.47
C CYS A 328 3.16 -3.19 2.70
N THR A 329 4.47 -3.11 2.96
CA THR A 329 4.98 -2.40 4.15
C THR A 329 6.13 -1.50 3.76
N SER A 330 6.01 -0.22 4.07
CA SER A 330 7.10 0.77 3.93
C SER A 330 8.01 0.68 5.16
N PRO A 331 9.33 0.77 4.99
CA PRO A 331 10.27 0.87 6.11
C PRO A 331 10.00 2.07 7.04
N GLU A 332 9.41 3.15 6.51
CA GLU A 332 9.20 4.42 7.21
C GLU A 332 7.80 4.50 7.81
N TYR A 333 6.78 4.19 7.00
CA TYR A 333 5.38 4.33 7.39
C TYR A 333 4.77 3.04 7.94
N GLY A 334 5.43 1.89 7.78
CA GLY A 334 4.86 0.58 8.11
C GLY A 334 3.78 0.18 7.12
N PRO A 335 2.78 -0.62 7.54
CA PRO A 335 1.72 -1.11 6.65
C PRO A 335 0.52 -0.16 6.52
N ILE A 336 0.50 0.97 7.23
CA ILE A 336 -0.67 1.87 7.32
C ILE A 336 -0.54 2.98 6.26
N LEU A 337 -0.59 2.59 4.99
CA LEU A 337 -0.51 3.47 3.83
C LEU A 337 -1.27 2.90 2.62
N GLY A 338 -1.69 3.76 1.72
CA GLY A 338 -2.04 3.39 0.35
C GLY A 338 -0.83 3.50 -0.57
N VAL A 339 -0.81 2.72 -1.65
CA VAL A 339 0.15 2.87 -2.76
C VAL A 339 -0.62 3.09 -4.06
N PHE A 340 -0.14 4.00 -4.89
CA PHE A 340 -0.76 4.37 -6.16
C PHE A 340 0.32 4.54 -7.23
N SER A 341 0.07 4.05 -8.45
CA SER A 341 1.03 4.04 -9.55
C SER A 341 0.47 4.75 -10.77
N LEU A 342 1.11 5.84 -11.21
CA LEU A 342 0.73 6.58 -12.41
C LEU A 342 1.78 6.40 -13.51
N VAL A 343 1.43 6.76 -14.74
CA VAL A 343 2.31 6.58 -15.91
C VAL A 343 2.49 7.88 -16.66
N THR A 344 3.68 8.14 -17.17
CA THR A 344 4.00 9.36 -17.93
C THR A 344 4.97 9.08 -19.08
N ASP A 345 4.99 9.96 -20.07
CA ASP A 345 6.04 10.03 -21.10
C ASP A 345 7.19 10.98 -20.71
N MET A 346 7.16 11.60 -19.52
CA MET A 346 8.29 12.35 -18.98
C MET A 346 9.44 11.40 -18.61
N PRO A 347 10.68 11.64 -19.08
CA PRO A 347 11.82 10.81 -18.70
C PRO A 347 12.09 10.84 -17.19
N LEU A 348 12.18 9.68 -16.56
CA LEU A 348 12.42 9.52 -15.12
C LEU A 348 13.56 8.52 -14.87
N GLU A 349 14.45 8.85 -13.93
CA GLU A 349 15.45 7.93 -13.41
C GLU A 349 14.78 6.85 -12.55
N PRO A 350 14.87 5.55 -12.90
CA PRO A 350 14.30 4.46 -12.12
C PRO A 350 14.94 4.33 -10.74
N THR A 351 14.14 3.83 -9.80
CA THR A 351 14.60 3.44 -8.46
C THR A 351 14.56 1.93 -8.32
N ASN A 352 15.43 1.39 -7.49
CA ASN A 352 15.57 -0.05 -7.34
C ASN A 352 14.72 -0.61 -6.19
N PRO A 353 14.34 -1.91 -6.24
CA PRO A 353 13.75 -2.61 -5.11
C PRO A 353 14.64 -2.56 -3.86
N ILE A 354 14.07 -2.88 -2.70
CA ILE A 354 14.77 -2.82 -1.40
C ILE A 354 14.67 -4.13 -0.61
N ASP A 355 15.58 -4.29 0.35
CA ASP A 355 15.51 -5.23 1.47
C ASP A 355 15.66 -4.45 2.78
N ALA A 356 14.58 -4.38 3.56
CA ALA A 356 14.52 -3.82 4.90
C ALA A 356 14.26 -4.93 5.95
N GLY A 357 14.42 -6.20 5.57
CA GLY A 357 14.17 -7.38 6.38
C GLY A 357 12.70 -7.65 6.70
N ILE A 358 11.74 -6.93 6.13
CA ILE A 358 10.32 -7.09 6.43
C ILE A 358 9.81 -8.44 5.91
N TRP A 359 10.17 -8.78 4.68
CA TRP A 359 9.76 -10.05 4.08
C TRP A 359 10.30 -11.25 4.86
N ARG A 360 11.58 -11.22 5.23
CA ARG A 360 12.21 -12.24 6.07
C ARG A 360 11.61 -12.29 7.48
N PHE A 361 11.24 -11.15 8.06
CA PHE A 361 10.57 -11.12 9.37
C PHE A 361 9.22 -11.83 9.34
N CYS A 362 8.50 -11.74 8.22
CA CYS A 362 7.23 -12.45 8.03
C CYS A 362 7.40 -13.98 8.12
N GLN A 363 8.58 -14.54 7.80
CA GLN A 363 8.87 -15.97 7.97
C GLN A 363 8.90 -16.41 9.44
N THR A 364 9.04 -15.48 10.40
CA THR A 364 9.00 -15.78 11.83
C THR A 364 7.70 -15.34 12.50
N CYS A 365 7.16 -14.18 12.08
CA CYS A 365 6.01 -13.56 12.73
C CYS A 365 4.68 -13.99 12.10
N THR A 366 3.74 -14.46 12.92
CA THR A 366 2.37 -14.85 12.52
C THR A 366 1.29 -13.92 13.08
N LYS A 367 1.66 -12.79 13.69
CA LYS A 367 0.73 -11.93 14.46
C LYS A 367 -0.48 -11.47 13.64
N CYS A 368 -0.31 -11.16 12.35
CA CYS A 368 -1.42 -10.79 11.47
C CYS A 368 -2.37 -11.95 11.16
N ALA A 369 -1.86 -13.18 11.07
CA ALA A 369 -2.66 -14.38 10.91
C ALA A 369 -3.40 -14.74 12.20
N ASP A 370 -2.77 -14.57 13.36
CA ASP A 370 -3.40 -14.78 14.66
C ASP A 370 -4.55 -13.80 14.93
N ALA A 371 -4.44 -12.56 14.44
CA ALA A 371 -5.48 -11.54 14.59
C ALA A 371 -6.57 -11.58 13.51
N CYS A 372 -6.46 -12.46 12.51
CA CYS A 372 -7.40 -12.52 11.40
C CYS A 372 -8.74 -13.12 11.87
N PRO A 373 -9.86 -12.38 11.83
CA PRO A 373 -11.14 -12.86 12.38
C PRO A 373 -11.73 -14.06 11.61
N VAL A 374 -11.30 -14.26 10.37
CA VAL A 374 -11.76 -15.35 9.48
C VAL A 374 -10.66 -16.34 9.12
N ASN A 375 -9.50 -16.29 9.79
CA ASN A 375 -8.36 -17.18 9.53
C ASN A 375 -7.93 -17.24 8.05
N ALA A 376 -8.11 -16.15 7.30
CA ALA A 376 -7.81 -16.11 5.87
C ALA A 376 -6.31 -16.12 5.57
N ILE A 377 -5.46 -15.72 6.51
CA ILE A 377 -4.01 -15.59 6.31
C ILE A 377 -3.32 -16.87 6.81
N PRO A 378 -2.45 -17.52 6.00
CA PRO A 378 -1.76 -18.74 6.40
C PRO A 378 -0.71 -18.47 7.49
N LYS A 379 -0.49 -19.46 8.35
CA LYS A 379 0.46 -19.41 9.47
C LYS A 379 1.80 -20.09 9.16
N ASP A 380 1.94 -20.68 7.98
CA ASP A 380 3.16 -21.37 7.54
C ASP A 380 4.37 -20.43 7.62
N HIS A 381 5.51 -20.92 8.08
CA HIS A 381 6.72 -20.10 8.15
C HIS A 381 7.39 -19.91 6.78
N GLU A 382 7.13 -20.82 5.84
CA GLU A 382 7.63 -20.73 4.46
C GLU A 382 6.54 -20.26 3.49
N PRO A 383 6.84 -19.32 2.58
CA PRO A 383 5.94 -18.95 1.49
C PRO A 383 5.94 -20.01 0.37
N SER A 384 4.87 -20.07 -0.40
CA SER A 384 4.66 -21.08 -1.46
C SER A 384 4.60 -20.46 -2.85
N TRP A 385 5.09 -21.16 -3.86
CA TRP A 385 4.82 -20.85 -5.27
C TRP A 385 3.43 -21.32 -5.71
N GLU A 386 2.93 -22.39 -5.08
CA GLU A 386 1.68 -23.04 -5.43
C GLU A 386 0.49 -22.30 -4.81
N LEU A 387 -0.47 -21.95 -5.67
CA LEU A 387 -1.74 -21.38 -5.26
C LEU A 387 -2.58 -22.45 -4.54
N PRO A 388 -3.15 -22.15 -3.35
CA PRO A 388 -4.02 -23.09 -2.67
C PRO A 388 -5.35 -23.24 -3.41
N THR A 389 -6.09 -24.30 -3.11
CA THR A 389 -7.50 -24.35 -3.50
C THR A 389 -8.33 -23.49 -2.55
N VAL A 390 -9.37 -22.87 -3.09
CA VAL A 390 -10.31 -22.04 -2.34
C VAL A 390 -11.70 -22.63 -2.52
N TYR A 391 -12.34 -23.05 -1.42
CA TYR A 391 -13.60 -23.80 -1.45
C TYR A 391 -13.58 -25.02 -2.39
N GLY A 392 -12.46 -25.77 -2.40
CA GLY A 392 -12.29 -26.96 -3.24
C GLY A 392 -12.14 -26.67 -4.74
N LYS A 393 -11.99 -25.40 -5.13
CA LYS A 393 -11.84 -24.95 -6.52
C LYS A 393 -10.46 -24.29 -6.70
N PRO A 394 -9.92 -24.22 -7.93
CA PRO A 394 -8.72 -23.45 -8.21
C PRO A 394 -8.88 -21.98 -7.80
N ASP A 395 -7.81 -21.37 -7.27
CA ASP A 395 -7.79 -19.94 -6.97
C ASP A 395 -7.63 -19.10 -8.24
N ILE A 396 -8.67 -18.32 -8.58
CA ILE A 396 -8.69 -17.38 -9.71
C ILE A 396 -8.62 -15.92 -9.26
N THR A 397 -8.34 -15.69 -7.97
CA THR A 397 -8.25 -14.36 -7.36
C THR A 397 -6.81 -13.87 -7.21
N HIS A 398 -5.84 -14.77 -7.41
CA HIS A 398 -4.42 -14.49 -7.38
C HIS A 398 -3.74 -14.83 -8.71
N SER A 399 -2.76 -14.02 -9.08
CA SER A 399 -1.85 -14.31 -10.19
C SER A 399 -0.71 -15.24 -9.73
N PRO A 400 -0.37 -16.29 -10.49
CA PRO A 400 0.78 -17.16 -10.22
C PRO A 400 2.11 -16.46 -10.51
N GLY A 401 3.23 -17.16 -10.30
CA GLY A 401 4.58 -16.67 -10.62
C GLY A 401 5.22 -15.81 -9.53
N ARG A 402 4.74 -15.89 -8.29
CA ARG A 402 5.35 -15.25 -7.12
C ARG A 402 5.31 -16.17 -5.91
N LYS A 403 6.36 -16.19 -5.12
CA LYS A 403 6.44 -17.02 -3.91
C LYS A 403 5.85 -16.28 -2.72
N GLN A 404 4.69 -16.71 -2.23
CA GLN A 404 3.88 -15.88 -1.35
C GLN A 404 3.12 -16.67 -0.27
N TYR A 405 2.69 -15.96 0.77
CA TYR A 405 1.69 -16.42 1.73
C TYR A 405 0.29 -16.19 1.15
N TRP A 406 -0.31 -17.22 0.56
CA TRP A 406 -1.59 -17.10 -0.15
C TRP A 406 -2.76 -16.92 0.81
N THR A 407 -3.21 -15.68 0.99
CA THR A 407 -4.36 -15.35 1.82
C THR A 407 -5.64 -15.71 1.07
N ASN A 408 -6.62 -16.33 1.75
CA ASN A 408 -7.95 -16.54 1.18
C ASN A 408 -8.64 -15.18 0.99
N ALA A 409 -8.52 -14.63 -0.22
CA ALA A 409 -8.98 -13.28 -0.54
C ALA A 409 -10.52 -13.18 -0.48
N LEU A 410 -11.25 -14.27 -0.73
CA LEU A 410 -12.71 -14.30 -0.64
C LEU A 410 -13.18 -14.09 0.79
N ASP A 411 -12.68 -14.89 1.73
CA ASP A 411 -13.10 -14.79 3.13
C ASP A 411 -12.70 -13.44 3.74
N CYS A 412 -11.49 -12.98 3.39
CA CYS A 412 -11.01 -11.65 3.77
C CYS A 412 -11.96 -10.54 3.29
N TRP A 413 -12.37 -10.58 2.02
CA TRP A 413 -13.22 -9.53 1.44
C TRP A 413 -14.68 -9.61 1.89
N LEU A 414 -15.24 -10.82 2.01
CA LEU A 414 -16.62 -11.03 2.47
C LEU A 414 -16.79 -10.54 3.90
N PHE A 415 -15.83 -10.83 4.78
CA PHE A 415 -15.83 -10.28 6.14
C PHE A 415 -15.78 -8.75 6.15
N LEU A 416 -14.87 -8.15 5.36
CA LEU A 416 -14.79 -6.70 5.24
C LEU A 416 -16.12 -6.08 4.80
N THR A 417 -16.80 -6.72 3.84
CA THR A 417 -18.07 -6.24 3.28
C THR A 417 -19.21 -6.35 4.30
N GLU A 418 -19.40 -7.51 4.91
CA GLU A 418 -20.52 -7.80 5.81
C GLU A 418 -20.47 -6.99 7.11
N TYR A 419 -19.27 -6.72 7.61
CA TYR A 419 -19.03 -6.01 8.87
C TYR A 419 -18.52 -4.57 8.66
N ASN A 420 -18.61 -4.08 7.42
CA ASN A 420 -18.26 -2.73 7.00
C ASN A 420 -16.86 -2.26 7.42
N GLY A 421 -15.88 -3.15 7.41
CA GLY A 421 -14.49 -2.79 7.69
C GLY A 421 -13.69 -3.89 8.35
N CYS A 422 -12.50 -4.11 7.82
CA CYS A 422 -11.46 -4.90 8.47
C CYS A 422 -10.11 -4.19 8.27
N GLY A 423 -9.12 -4.62 9.03
CA GLY A 423 -7.78 -4.03 9.02
C GLY A 423 -6.88 -4.60 10.11
N ALA A 424 -7.34 -5.63 10.84
CA ALA A 424 -6.60 -6.17 11.96
C ALA A 424 -5.20 -6.64 11.60
N CYS A 425 -5.03 -7.23 10.41
CA CYS A 425 -3.72 -7.68 9.95
C CYS A 425 -2.72 -6.52 9.82
N MET A 426 -3.17 -5.35 9.35
CA MET A 426 -2.37 -4.14 9.24
C MET A 426 -2.17 -3.48 10.61
N ALA A 427 -3.25 -3.35 11.38
CA ALA A 427 -3.26 -2.73 12.70
C ALA A 427 -2.33 -3.44 13.69
N THR A 428 -2.33 -4.77 13.68
CA THR A 428 -1.57 -5.61 14.62
C THR A 428 -0.11 -5.76 14.23
N CYS A 429 0.26 -5.46 12.98
CA CYS A 429 1.61 -5.68 12.46
C CYS A 429 2.67 -5.03 13.34
N THR A 430 3.78 -5.72 13.61
CA THR A 430 4.90 -5.19 14.41
C THR A 430 5.55 -3.95 13.79
N PHE A 431 5.40 -3.76 12.47
CA PHE A 431 5.83 -2.55 11.77
C PHE A 431 4.81 -1.39 11.87
N ASN A 432 3.63 -1.60 12.48
CA ASN A 432 2.68 -0.53 12.79
C ASN A 432 3.06 0.19 14.09
N THR A 433 4.21 0.86 14.07
CA THR A 433 4.71 1.67 15.19
C THR A 433 4.96 3.10 14.73
N ASN A 434 4.79 4.07 15.63
CA ASN A 434 5.15 5.46 15.37
C ASN A 434 6.68 5.63 15.30
N ASN A 435 7.15 6.78 14.83
CA ASN A 435 8.59 7.06 14.79
C ASN A 435 9.06 7.43 16.20
N ALA A 436 9.77 6.52 16.85
CA ALA A 436 10.46 6.74 18.12
C ALA A 436 11.86 6.13 18.05
N PRO A 437 12.86 6.66 18.78
CA PRO A 437 14.24 6.15 18.71
C PRO A 437 14.38 4.66 19.02
N ILE A 438 13.51 4.12 19.88
CA ILE A 438 13.47 2.68 20.18
C ILE A 438 13.00 1.86 18.98
N HIS A 439 12.06 2.38 18.19
CA HIS A 439 11.55 1.69 17.02
C HIS A 439 12.56 1.69 15.87
N GLU A 440 13.41 2.71 15.78
CA GLU A 440 14.54 2.69 14.85
C GLU A 440 15.50 1.53 15.19
N LEU A 441 15.90 1.40 16.46
CA LEU A 441 16.75 0.29 16.91
C LEU A 441 16.11 -1.08 16.65
N VAL A 442 14.80 -1.21 16.91
CA VAL A 442 14.07 -2.45 16.65
C VAL A 442 14.04 -2.75 15.15
N ARG A 443 13.70 -1.77 14.29
CA ARG A 443 13.70 -1.95 12.83
C ARG A 443 15.09 -2.37 12.31
N THR A 444 16.15 -1.71 12.76
CA THR A 444 17.53 -2.14 12.47
C THR A 444 17.76 -3.59 12.88
N THR A 445 17.38 -3.97 14.10
CA THR A 445 17.59 -5.34 14.62
C THR A 445 16.82 -6.37 13.80
N LEU A 446 15.57 -6.08 13.40
CA LEU A 446 14.78 -6.95 12.52
C LEU A 446 15.40 -7.07 11.12
N ALA A 447 15.95 -5.97 10.61
CA ALA A 447 16.60 -5.89 9.31
C ALA A 447 17.95 -6.63 9.26
N THR A 448 18.69 -6.74 10.38
CA THR A 448 20.06 -7.29 10.36
C THR A 448 20.26 -8.54 11.21
N THR A 449 19.36 -8.85 12.15
CA THR A 449 19.55 -9.91 13.16
C THR A 449 18.32 -10.81 13.29
N PRO A 450 18.08 -11.72 12.33
CA PRO A 450 16.87 -12.55 12.30
C PRO A 450 16.69 -13.45 13.51
N LEU A 451 17.79 -13.80 14.19
CA LEU A 451 17.77 -14.62 15.42
C LEU A 451 16.92 -14.01 16.54
N LEU A 452 16.73 -12.69 16.54
CA LEU A 452 15.93 -11.99 17.56
C LEU A 452 14.46 -11.79 17.16
N ASN A 453 14.08 -12.19 15.94
CA ASN A 453 12.72 -11.95 15.42
C ASN A 453 11.65 -12.52 16.37
N SER A 454 11.81 -13.77 16.81
CA SER A 454 10.87 -14.45 17.72
C SER A 454 10.69 -13.70 19.03
N PHE A 455 11.78 -13.22 19.62
CA PHE A 455 11.74 -12.45 20.86
C PHE A 455 11.04 -11.10 20.64
N LEU A 456 11.43 -10.36 19.62
CA LEU A 456 10.95 -8.99 19.38
C LEU A 456 9.46 -8.95 19.04
N TRP A 457 8.95 -9.89 18.25
CA TRP A 457 7.52 -9.91 17.94
C TRP A 457 6.66 -10.38 19.13
N GLN A 458 7.18 -11.25 20.00
CA GLN A 458 6.50 -11.58 21.26
C GLN A 458 6.53 -10.40 22.24
N ALA A 459 7.64 -9.67 22.29
CA ALA A 459 7.80 -8.46 23.10
C ALA A 459 6.75 -7.39 22.75
N ASP A 460 6.46 -7.22 21.45
CA ASP A 460 5.46 -6.29 20.93
C ASP A 460 4.07 -6.43 21.59
N LYS A 461 3.66 -7.67 21.94
CA LYS A 461 2.40 -7.94 22.66
C LYS A 461 2.36 -7.32 24.06
N PHE A 462 3.51 -7.15 24.73
CA PHE A 462 3.58 -6.60 26.09
C PHE A 462 3.50 -5.07 26.12
N PHE A 463 3.82 -4.38 25.03
CA PHE A 463 3.83 -2.92 24.97
C PHE A 463 2.47 -2.32 24.55
N GLY A 464 1.44 -3.16 24.39
CA GLY A 464 0.11 -2.70 23.96
C GLY A 464 0.06 -2.26 22.48
N TYR A 465 1.01 -2.70 21.66
CA TYR A 465 0.97 -2.46 20.21
C TYR A 465 -0.04 -3.40 19.52
N GLY A 466 -0.83 -2.85 18.60
CA GLY A 466 -1.86 -3.57 17.86
C GLY A 466 -3.27 -3.07 18.12
N LEU A 467 -4.23 -3.98 18.10
CA LEU A 467 -5.66 -3.68 18.26
C LEU A 467 -5.97 -3.08 19.65
N THR A 468 -6.95 -2.19 19.70
CA THR A 468 -7.55 -1.68 20.94
C THR A 468 -9.01 -2.11 21.02
N GLU A 469 -9.43 -2.58 22.19
CA GLU A 469 -10.84 -2.85 22.49
C GLU A 469 -11.62 -1.56 22.78
N ASP A 470 -10.95 -0.56 23.38
CA ASP A 470 -11.51 0.76 23.59
C ASP A 470 -11.38 1.59 22.31
N LYS A 471 -12.32 1.38 21.39
CA LYS A 471 -12.38 2.10 20.11
C LYS A 471 -12.82 3.56 20.29
N GLU A 472 -13.64 3.84 21.31
CA GLU A 472 -14.22 5.16 21.52
C GLU A 472 -13.21 6.17 22.08
N ALA A 473 -12.21 5.71 22.82
CA ALA A 473 -11.10 6.55 23.30
C ALA A 473 -10.37 7.31 22.17
N TRP A 474 -10.48 6.86 20.91
CA TRP A 474 -9.92 7.58 19.77
C TRP A 474 -10.47 9.02 19.65
N TRP A 475 -11.74 9.24 19.98
CA TRP A 475 -12.38 10.56 19.90
C TRP A 475 -11.76 11.61 20.82
N ASP A 476 -11.07 11.16 21.87
CA ASP A 476 -10.42 12.02 22.87
C ASP A 476 -8.92 12.21 22.61
N LEU A 477 -8.37 11.60 21.54
CA LEU A 477 -6.95 11.74 21.19
C LEU A 477 -6.66 13.09 20.51
N SER A 478 -5.55 13.71 20.90
CA SER A 478 -4.96 14.83 20.16
C SER A 478 -4.05 14.29 19.05
N MET A 479 -4.52 14.37 17.81
CA MET A 479 -3.90 13.75 16.63
C MET A 479 -3.27 14.80 15.70
N PRO A 480 -2.21 14.46 14.94
CA PRO A 480 -1.73 15.33 13.87
C PRO A 480 -2.78 15.49 12.76
N VAL A 481 -2.61 16.52 11.93
CA VAL A 481 -3.47 16.73 10.74
C VAL A 481 -3.47 15.48 9.87
N TYR A 482 -4.65 15.07 9.39
CA TYR A 482 -4.89 13.81 8.68
C TYR A 482 -4.56 12.51 9.44
N GLY A 483 -4.13 12.62 10.70
CA GLY A 483 -3.88 11.50 11.60
C GLY A 483 -2.58 10.74 11.35
N PHE A 484 -1.64 11.26 10.55
CA PHE A 484 -0.33 10.66 10.34
C PHE A 484 0.81 11.67 10.52
N ASP A 485 2.01 11.16 10.78
CA ASP A 485 3.24 11.96 10.90
C ASP A 485 3.73 12.39 9.51
N SER A 486 3.48 13.66 9.14
CA SER A 486 3.92 14.24 7.87
C SER A 486 5.42 14.55 7.81
N ALA A 487 6.14 14.45 8.94
CA ALA A 487 7.58 14.67 9.01
C ALA A 487 8.39 13.38 8.85
N ALA A 488 7.75 12.22 8.76
CA ALA A 488 8.40 10.90 8.79
C ALA A 488 9.50 10.70 7.73
N THR A 489 9.40 11.37 6.57
CA THR A 489 10.39 11.30 5.49
C THR A 489 11.16 12.61 5.29
N SER A 490 10.89 13.60 6.13
CA SER A 490 11.53 14.91 6.04
C SER A 490 12.96 14.87 6.59
N SER A 491 13.89 15.55 5.93
CA SER A 491 15.20 15.82 6.52
C SER A 491 15.06 16.86 7.64
N GLN A 492 15.71 16.61 8.78
CA GLN A 492 15.72 17.53 9.94
C GLN A 492 14.31 17.95 10.43
N GLY A 493 13.29 17.10 10.27
CA GLY A 493 11.92 17.41 10.68
C GLY A 493 11.22 18.44 9.78
N GLY A 494 11.72 18.65 8.56
CA GLY A 494 11.15 19.59 7.59
C GLY A 494 11.72 21.01 7.68
N TYR A 495 12.65 21.25 8.61
CA TYR A 495 13.32 22.53 8.78
C TYR A 495 14.80 22.37 8.47
N ASN A 496 15.22 22.74 7.26
CA ASN A 496 16.63 22.96 6.98
C ASN A 496 17.00 24.38 7.42
N LYS A 497 18.13 24.51 8.12
CA LYS A 497 18.76 25.81 8.40
C LYS A 497 19.15 26.54 7.13
#